data_AF-A0A8T1SHK6-F1
#
_entry.id   AF-A0A8T1SHK6-F1
#
_cell.length_a   1.000
_cell.length_b   1.000
_cell.length_c   1.000
_cell.angle_alpha   90.00
_cell.angle_beta   90.00
_cell.angle_gamma   90.00
#
_symmetry.space_group_name_H-M   'P 1'
#
loop_
_entity.id
_entity.type
_entity.pdbx_description
1 polymer ?
#
loop_
_entity_poly.entity_id
_entity_poly.type
_entity_poly.pdbx_seq_one_letter_code
_entity_poly.pdbx_strand_id
1 'polypeptide(L)'
;TLVHIYLECARLQPLFRLLTNILLRFWLHFSPHLLLYALPIHGPTKSRDLLVNLLLALAKLAIYKTRERRLADGGSGACGACFRSLVRSRIQAEFLWAASAGSLDAFEEQWALSGVLCSVSLSGSLLLTL
;
A
#
# COMPACT_ATOMS: atom_id res chain seq x y z
N THR A 1 -12.12 6.48 -21.51
CA THR A 1 -11.21 7.28 -20.64
C THR A 1 -10.19 6.38 -19.95
N LEU A 2 -9.08 6.93 -19.45
CA LEU A 2 -8.03 6.17 -18.77
C LEU A 2 -8.60 5.28 -17.63
N VAL A 3 -9.61 5.78 -16.91
CA VAL A 3 -10.35 5.04 -15.88
C VAL A 3 -10.99 3.73 -16.41
N HIS A 4 -11.67 3.77 -17.56
CA HIS A 4 -12.29 2.58 -18.16
C HIS A 4 -11.25 1.53 -18.53
N ILE A 5 -10.11 1.95 -19.10
CA ILE A 5 -9.02 1.05 -19.49
C ILE A 5 -8.45 0.29 -18.27
N TYR A 6 -8.38 0.94 -17.10
CA TYR A 6 -7.94 0.29 -15.88
C TYR A 6 -8.99 -0.66 -15.31
N LEU A 7 -10.26 -0.24 -15.27
CA LEU A 7 -11.37 -1.03 -14.72
C LEU A 7 -11.61 -2.33 -15.50
N GLU A 8 -11.47 -2.30 -16.82
CA GLU A 8 -11.70 -3.49 -17.66
C GLU A 8 -10.47 -4.42 -17.71
N CYS A 9 -9.33 -4.00 -17.13
CA CYS A 9 -8.14 -4.82 -17.12
C CYS A 9 -8.27 -5.96 -16.09
N ALA A 10 -8.67 -7.15 -16.54
CA ALA A 10 -8.81 -8.36 -15.71
C ALA A 10 -7.56 -8.66 -14.85
N ARG A 11 -6.36 -8.34 -15.37
CA ARG A 11 -5.08 -8.48 -14.66
C ARG A 11 -4.99 -7.64 -13.37
N LEU A 12 -5.65 -6.49 -13.34
CA LEU A 12 -5.60 -5.56 -12.21
C LEU A 12 -6.69 -5.82 -11.17
N GLN A 13 -7.72 -6.60 -11.51
CA GLN A 13 -8.83 -6.93 -10.61
C GLN A 13 -8.39 -7.49 -9.25
N PRO A 14 -7.38 -8.40 -9.16
CA PRO A 14 -6.88 -8.85 -7.85
C PRO A 14 -6.26 -7.73 -7.01
N LEU A 15 -5.56 -6.78 -7.65
CA LEU A 15 -5.00 -5.62 -6.96
C LEU A 15 -6.11 -4.69 -6.45
N PHE A 16 -7.13 -4.41 -7.25
CA PHE A 16 -8.23 -3.53 -6.85
C PHE A 16 -9.04 -4.12 -5.70
N ARG A 17 -9.28 -5.44 -5.69
CA ARG A 17 -9.90 -6.12 -4.54
C ARG A 17 -9.05 -5.98 -3.28
N LEU A 18 -7.73 -6.14 -3.40
CA LEU A 18 -6.81 -5.95 -2.28
C LEU A 18 -6.83 -4.51 -1.75
N LEU A 19 -6.74 -3.51 -2.64
CA LEU A 19 -6.83 -2.10 -2.26
C LEU A 19 -8.17 -1.78 -1.60
N THR A 20 -9.28 -2.30 -2.12
CA THR A 20 -10.61 -2.14 -1.52
C THR A 20 -10.62 -2.65 -0.09
N ASN A 21 -10.13 -3.87 0.15
CA ASN A 21 -10.08 -4.45 1.50
C ASN A 21 -9.20 -3.65 2.46
N ILE A 22 -8.04 -3.16 2.00
CA ILE A 22 -7.15 -2.35 2.84
C ILE A 22 -7.78 -0.99 3.16
N LEU A 23 -8.31 -0.29 2.15
CA LEU A 23 -8.89 1.04 2.33
C LEU A 23 -10.15 1.01 3.19
N LEU A 24 -10.98 -0.05 3.10
CA LEU A 24 -12.14 -0.21 3.99
C LEU A 24 -11.73 -0.31 5.46
N ARG A 25 -10.58 -0.92 5.77
CA ARG A 25 -10.03 -0.95 7.14
C ARG A 25 -9.53 0.41 7.63
N PHE A 26 -9.30 1.35 6.71
CA PHE A 26 -9.07 2.77 7.00
C PHE A 26 -10.35 3.62 6.93
N TRP A 27 -11.53 2.99 6.79
CA TRP A 27 -12.82 3.65 6.61
C TRP A 27 -12.89 4.50 5.32
N LEU A 28 -12.22 4.05 4.26
CA LEU A 28 -12.20 4.69 2.95
C LEU A 28 -12.73 3.75 1.86
N HIS A 29 -13.45 4.31 0.89
CA HIS A 29 -13.87 3.57 -0.31
C HIS A 29 -12.81 3.69 -1.41
N PHE A 30 -12.37 2.55 -1.92
CA PHE A 30 -11.54 2.55 -3.12
C PHE A 30 -12.34 3.02 -4.32
N SER A 31 -11.73 3.88 -5.14
CA SER A 31 -12.22 4.20 -6.47
C SER A 31 -11.03 4.39 -7.42
N PRO A 32 -11.22 4.19 -8.73
CA PRO A 32 -10.18 4.50 -9.72
C PRO A 32 -9.75 5.97 -9.68
N HIS A 33 -10.67 6.89 -9.38
CA HIS A 33 -10.36 8.31 -9.21
C HIS A 33 -9.40 8.52 -8.04
N LEU A 34 -9.66 7.88 -6.90
CA LEU A 34 -8.77 7.91 -5.76
C LEU A 34 -7.39 7.35 -6.11
N LEU A 35 -7.33 6.23 -6.85
CA LEU A 35 -6.06 5.70 -7.33
C LEU A 35 -5.30 6.72 -8.18
N LEU A 36 -5.96 7.43 -9.10
CA LEU A 36 -5.30 8.38 -9.98
C LEU A 36 -4.84 9.64 -9.24
N TYR A 37 -5.75 10.26 -8.48
CA TYR A 37 -5.56 11.61 -7.93
C TYR A 37 -5.06 11.65 -6.48
N ALA A 38 -4.99 10.49 -5.81
CA ALA A 38 -4.67 10.40 -4.39
C ALA A 38 -5.70 11.11 -3.49
N LEU A 39 -5.53 10.97 -2.17
CA LEU A 39 -6.37 11.62 -1.17
C LEU A 39 -5.78 13.00 -0.81
N PRO A 40 -6.60 14.06 -0.69
CA PRO A 40 -6.16 15.29 -0.06
C PRO A 40 -5.72 15.02 1.38
N ILE A 41 -4.65 15.68 1.82
CA ILE A 41 -4.12 15.52 3.17
C ILE A 41 -4.84 16.50 4.09
N HIS A 42 -5.52 15.99 5.10
CA HIS A 42 -6.18 16.80 6.12
C HIS A 42 -5.47 16.69 7.47
N GLY A 43 -5.39 17.78 8.22
CA GLY A 43 -4.69 17.82 9.52
C GLY A 43 -5.09 16.71 10.50
N PRO A 44 -6.40 16.51 10.78
CA PRO A 44 -6.86 15.51 11.76
C PRO A 44 -6.59 14.05 11.36
N THR A 45 -6.45 13.78 10.05
CA THR A 45 -6.27 12.43 9.50
C THR A 45 -4.95 12.27 8.76
N LYS A 46 -3.99 13.17 9.00
CA LYS A 46 -2.77 13.33 8.20
C LYS A 46 -2.00 12.03 8.04
N SER A 47 -1.76 11.29 9.13
CA SER A 47 -1.01 10.03 9.08
C SER A 47 -1.71 8.98 8.21
N ARG A 48 -3.03 8.84 8.37
CA ARG A 48 -3.85 7.94 7.53
C ARG A 48 -3.78 8.36 6.07
N ASP A 49 -3.98 9.64 5.79
CA ASP A 49 -4.04 10.16 4.43
C ASP A 49 -2.70 9.99 3.71
N LEU A 50 -1.58 10.27 4.40
CA LEU A 50 -0.23 10.02 3.91
C LEU A 50 0.03 8.53 3.64
N LEU A 51 -0.35 7.66 4.59
CA LEU A 51 -0.17 6.22 4.44
C LEU A 51 -0.98 5.66 3.28
N VAL A 52 -2.23 6.09 3.13
CA VAL A 52 -3.08 5.72 1.99
C VAL A 52 -2.46 6.21 0.68
N ASN A 53 -1.98 7.45 0.63
CA ASN A 53 -1.32 7.98 -0.57
C ASN A 53 -0.06 7.20 -0.95
N LEU A 54 0.72 6.76 0.03
CA LEU A 54 1.84 5.86 -0.19
C LEU A 54 1.37 4.52 -0.76
N LEU A 55 0.33 3.90 -0.20
CA LEU A 55 -0.22 2.64 -0.73
C LEU A 55 -0.67 2.80 -2.19
N LEU A 56 -1.34 3.90 -2.53
CA LEU A 56 -1.75 4.19 -3.90
C LEU A 56 -0.54 4.38 -4.83
N ALA A 57 0.53 5.04 -4.37
CA ALA A 57 1.77 5.16 -5.11
C ALA A 57 2.46 3.81 -5.34
N LEU A 58 2.54 2.96 -4.32
CA LEU A 58 3.10 1.60 -4.43
C LEU A 58 2.25 0.71 -5.34
N ALA A 59 0.93 0.89 -5.36
CA ALA A 59 0.04 0.21 -6.29
C ALA A 59 0.32 0.61 -7.74
N LYS A 60 0.47 1.91 -8.03
CA LYS A 60 0.89 2.40 -9.35
C LYS A 60 2.24 1.80 -9.78
N LEU A 61 3.20 1.77 -8.85
CA LEU A 61 4.51 1.18 -9.11
C LEU A 61 4.43 -0.33 -9.41
N ALA A 62 3.59 -1.07 -8.68
CA ALA A 62 3.34 -2.49 -8.94
C ALA A 62 2.74 -2.71 -10.33
N ILE A 63 1.78 -1.87 -10.73
CA ILE A 63 1.15 -1.93 -12.06
C ILE A 63 2.19 -1.68 -13.15
N TYR A 64 3.03 -0.66 -12.97
CA TYR A 64 4.11 -0.32 -13.89
C TYR A 64 5.11 -1.49 -14.03
N LYS A 65 5.69 -1.95 -12.92
CA LYS A 65 6.69 -3.04 -12.91
C LYS A 65 6.18 -4.33 -13.52
N THR A 66 4.93 -4.69 -13.24
CA THR A 66 4.34 -5.93 -13.78
C THR A 66 3.92 -5.80 -15.24
N ARG A 67 3.63 -4.58 -15.72
CA ARG A 67 3.45 -4.32 -17.16
C ARG A 67 4.78 -4.46 -17.90
N GLU A 68 5.84 -3.85 -17.38
CA GLU A 68 7.17 -3.91 -17.96
C GLU A 68 7.69 -5.34 -18.08
N ARG A 69 7.60 -6.14 -17.00
CA ARG A 69 7.95 -7.57 -17.03
C ARG A 69 7.13 -8.38 -18.03
N ARG A 70 5.84 -8.06 -18.19
CA ARG A 70 5.00 -8.72 -19.20
C ARG A 70 5.46 -8.42 -20.61
N LEU A 71 5.90 -7.18 -20.88
CA LEU A 71 6.40 -6.79 -22.19
C LEU A 71 7.78 -7.41 -22.48
N ALA A 72 8.62 -7.59 -21.46
CA ALA A 72 9.94 -8.20 -21.60
C ALA A 72 9.88 -9.74 -21.76
N ASP A 73 9.18 -10.42 -20.86
CA ASP A 73 9.30 -11.89 -20.70
C ASP A 73 7.99 -12.64 -21.01
N GLY A 74 6.93 -11.95 -21.47
CA GLY A 74 5.60 -12.53 -21.65
C GLY A 74 4.89 -12.93 -20.33
N GLY A 75 5.56 -12.75 -19.19
CA GLY A 75 5.09 -13.20 -17.88
C GLY A 75 3.84 -12.44 -17.41
N SER A 76 2.83 -13.19 -17.00
CA SER A 76 1.67 -12.68 -16.25
C SER A 76 2.05 -12.42 -14.78
N GLY A 77 2.90 -11.42 -14.53
CA GLY A 77 3.28 -11.07 -13.16
C GLY A 77 2.06 -10.68 -12.31
N ALA A 78 1.83 -11.40 -11.20
CA ALA A 78 0.71 -11.15 -10.30
C ALA A 78 0.88 -9.77 -9.61
N CYS A 79 0.20 -8.75 -10.15
CA CYS A 79 0.29 -7.37 -9.69
C CYS A 79 0.02 -7.21 -8.19
N GLY A 80 -0.94 -7.96 -7.65
CA GLY A 80 -1.24 -7.97 -6.21
C GLY A 80 -0.07 -8.51 -5.36
N ALA A 81 0.62 -9.55 -5.81
CA ALA A 81 1.79 -10.08 -5.09
C ALA A 81 2.97 -9.09 -5.12
N CYS A 82 3.21 -8.45 -6.27
CA CYS A 82 4.21 -7.39 -6.38
C CYS A 82 3.91 -6.23 -5.44
N PHE A 83 2.66 -5.78 -5.38
CA PHE A 83 2.22 -4.75 -4.44
C PHE A 83 2.45 -5.14 -2.98
N ARG A 84 2.03 -6.34 -2.55
CA ARG A 84 2.29 -6.81 -1.18
C ARG A 84 3.77 -6.81 -0.84
N SER A 85 4.61 -7.29 -1.76
CA SER A 85 6.06 -7.29 -1.57
C SER A 85 6.59 -5.88 -1.38
N LEU A 86 6.17 -4.91 -2.21
CA LEU A 86 6.58 -3.51 -2.09
C LEU A 86 6.17 -2.91 -0.74
N VAL A 87 4.93 -3.14 -0.30
CA VAL A 87 4.44 -2.65 0.99
C VAL A 87 5.22 -3.27 2.15
N ARG A 88 5.38 -4.60 2.17
CA ARG A 88 6.11 -5.30 3.23
C ARG A 88 7.56 -4.83 3.32
N SER A 89 8.26 -4.75 2.20
CA SER A 89 9.65 -4.28 2.16
C SER A 89 9.76 -2.84 2.65
N ARG A 90 8.80 -1.96 2.31
CA ARG A 90 8.81 -0.59 2.80
C ARG A 90 8.60 -0.52 4.31
N ILE A 91 7.61 -1.23 4.85
CA ILE A 91 7.35 -1.29 6.31
C ILE A 91 8.58 -1.83 7.04
N GLN A 92 9.20 -2.89 6.54
CA GLN A 92 10.41 -3.46 7.14
C GLN A 92 11.56 -2.46 7.19
N ALA A 93 11.80 -1.74 6.09
CA ALA A 93 12.86 -0.73 6.05
C ALA A 93 12.63 0.40 7.08
N GLU A 94 11.40 0.88 7.19
CA GLU A 94 11.01 1.95 8.11
C GLU A 94 11.07 1.50 9.57
N PHE A 95 10.64 0.27 9.84
CA PHE A 95 10.74 -0.34 11.16
C PHE A 95 12.20 -0.51 11.59
N LEU A 96 13.07 -1.04 10.72
CA LEU A 96 14.50 -1.21 11.03
C LEU A 96 15.18 0.13 11.30
N TRP A 97 14.84 1.15 10.51
CA TRP A 97 15.32 2.50 10.74
C TRP A 97 14.85 3.03 12.10
N ALA A 98 13.55 2.94 12.40
CA ALA A 98 12.98 3.43 13.66
C ALA A 98 13.54 2.69 14.88
N ALA A 99 13.71 1.37 14.79
CA ALA A 99 14.36 0.56 15.83
C ALA A 99 15.80 1.02 16.07
N SER A 100 16.56 1.29 15.01
CA SER A 100 17.94 1.79 15.13
C SER A 100 18.03 3.20 15.69
N ALA A 101 17.02 4.04 15.44
CA ALA A 101 16.93 5.42 15.90
C ALA A 101 16.28 5.57 17.28
N GLY A 102 15.79 4.48 17.88
CA GLY A 102 15.04 4.51 19.14
C GLY A 102 13.69 5.23 19.02
N SER A 103 13.09 5.25 17.83
CA SER A 103 11.89 6.03 17.49
C SER A 103 10.68 5.15 17.14
N LEU A 104 10.53 4.01 17.83
CA LEU A 104 9.42 3.08 17.58
C LEU A 104 8.03 3.69 17.80
N ASP A 105 7.88 4.60 18.76
CA ASP A 105 6.60 5.30 19.00
C ASP A 105 6.15 6.07 17.74
N ALA A 106 7.08 6.80 17.11
CA ALA A 106 6.80 7.54 15.87
C ALA A 106 6.50 6.60 14.69
N PHE A 107 7.14 5.43 14.65
CA PHE A 107 6.81 4.40 13.67
C PHE A 107 5.38 3.88 13.87
N GLU A 108 4.97 3.59 15.10
CA GLU A 108 3.62 3.09 15.39
C GLU A 108 2.54 4.11 15.02
N GLU A 109 2.75 5.39 15.35
CA GLU A 109 1.86 6.50 15.00
C GLU A 109 1.65 6.68 13.49
N GLN A 110 2.61 6.25 12.66
CA GLN A 110 2.59 6.45 11.22
C GLN A 110 2.23 5.19 10.43
N TRP A 111 2.70 4.02 10.86
CA TRP A 111 2.65 2.77 10.11
C TRP A 111 1.73 1.72 10.72
N ALA A 112 1.62 1.68 12.05
CA ALA A 112 0.79 0.71 12.77
C ALA A 112 -0.65 1.19 12.99
N LEU A 113 -1.11 2.14 12.18
CA LEU A 113 -2.44 2.74 12.26
C LEU A 113 -3.54 1.67 12.30
N SER A 114 -4.21 1.56 13.45
CA SER A 114 -5.29 0.58 13.71
C SER A 114 -4.92 -0.88 13.37
N GLY A 115 -3.64 -1.24 13.38
CA GLY A 115 -3.17 -2.58 13.02
C GLY A 115 -3.45 -2.97 11.56
N VAL A 116 -3.73 -2.01 10.67
CA VAL A 116 -4.17 -2.30 9.30
C VAL A 116 -3.08 -2.99 8.49
N LEU A 117 -1.88 -2.42 8.48
CA LEU A 117 -0.75 -2.96 7.71
C LEU A 117 0.20 -3.79 8.58
N CYS A 118 0.43 -3.33 9.81
CA CYS A 118 1.34 -3.93 10.76
C CYS A 118 1.03 -3.51 12.20
N SER A 119 1.70 -4.14 13.16
CA SER A 119 1.78 -3.73 14.56
C SER A 119 3.17 -4.03 15.13
N VAL A 120 3.54 -3.41 16.24
CA VAL A 120 4.73 -3.79 17.02
C VAL A 120 4.25 -4.57 18.24
N SER A 121 4.91 -5.69 18.52
CA SER A 121 4.61 -6.53 19.68
C SER A 121 5.22 -5.95 20.96
N LEU A 122 4.79 -6.46 22.12
CA LEU A 122 5.34 -6.06 23.42
C LEU A 122 6.86 -6.31 23.54
N SER A 123 7.39 -7.28 22.78
CA SER A 123 8.83 -7.56 22.69
C SER A 123 9.57 -6.64 21.71
N GLY A 124 8.90 -5.62 21.16
CA GLY A 124 9.48 -4.71 20.16
C GLY A 124 9.63 -5.33 18.77
N SER A 125 8.94 -6.44 18.46
CA SER A 125 9.06 -7.13 17.16
C SER A 125 7.94 -6.73 16.20
N LEU A 126 8.26 -6.50 14.92
CA LEU A 126 7.30 -6.15 13.87
C LEU A 126 6.42 -7.35 13.47
N LEU A 127 5.10 -7.14 13.40
CA LEU A 127 4.11 -8.07 12.90
C LEU A 127 3.43 -7.48 11.66
N LEU A 128 3.41 -8.21 10.54
CA LEU A 128 2.81 -7.78 9.27
C LEU A 128 1.43 -8.40 9.07
N THR A 129 0.44 -7.61 8.65
CA THR A 129 -0.98 -8.02 8.56
C THR A 129 -1.50 -8.15 7.11
N LEU A 130 -0.65 -7.92 6.10
CA LEU A 130 -1.05 -7.67 4.70
C LEU A 130 -0.73 -8.82 3.72
#